data_AF-A0A843ERQ9-F1
#
_entry.id   AF-A0A843ERQ9-F1
#
_cell.length_a   1.000
_cell.length_b   1.000
_cell.length_c   1.000
_cell.angle_alpha   90.00
_cell.angle_beta   90.00
_cell.angle_gamma   90.00
#
_symmetry.space_group_name_H-M   'P 1'
#
loop_
_entity.id
_entity.type
_entity.pdbx_description
1 polymer ?
#
loop_
_entity_poly.entity_id
_entity_poly.type
_entity_poly.pdbx_seq_one_letter_code
_entity_poly.pdbx_strand_id
1 'polypeptide(L)'
;MLEELIKNISKDWSTLDKNELKSYMISGSIFLELIGLVISLVLFLIVDLPTSFVINIIIGFTILTLLSAIIVYNRDYLDGKYGLFYEEYKGLSYQGVVLFFIPASIAFAFIIYPIASHQGGIYSAIGFGLAALYPAFFMFLRINVYKNENSRKLVTEDKNGNIIIEYVIGYHPAIYYIFGSLISCHLIGFSLMKVISGIAESNLDICYLIYFISSLLIVSFILSPDIANKILPFELKEKNGLTKFLIIGIILMAIMGSLFVNW
;
A
#
# COMPACT_ATOMS: atom_id res chain seq x y z
N MET A 1 19.86 -22.60 12.16
CA MET A 1 18.63 -21.83 12.42
C MET A 1 18.31 -20.87 11.27
N LEU A 2 19.11 -19.84 10.97
CA LEU A 2 18.80 -18.88 9.90
C LEU A 2 18.70 -19.54 8.51
N GLU A 3 19.64 -20.42 8.16
CA GLU A 3 19.60 -21.17 6.90
C GLU A 3 18.34 -22.03 6.74
N GLU A 4 17.87 -22.62 7.84
CA GLU A 4 16.66 -23.44 7.87
C GLU A 4 15.41 -22.60 7.69
N LEU A 5 15.35 -21.42 8.33
CA LEU A 5 14.29 -20.44 8.11
C LEU A 5 14.25 -20.01 6.64
N ILE A 6 15.40 -19.63 6.07
CA ILE A 6 15.54 -19.20 4.67
C ILE A 6 15.08 -20.31 3.71
N LYS A 7 15.53 -21.55 3.95
CA LYS A 7 15.16 -22.71 3.13
C LYS A 7 13.65 -22.99 3.18
N ASN A 8 13.02 -22.77 4.33
CA ASN A 8 11.57 -22.96 4.47
C ASN A 8 10.79 -21.85 3.76
N ILE A 9 11.16 -20.58 3.93
CA ILE A 9 10.45 -19.45 3.30
C ILE A 9 10.72 -19.33 1.79
N SER A 10 11.76 -19.97 1.27
CA SER A 10 12.05 -20.03 -0.16
C SER A 10 11.21 -21.06 -0.91
N LYS A 11 10.43 -21.89 -0.20
CA LYS A 11 9.54 -22.87 -0.84
C LYS A 11 8.42 -22.16 -1.60
N ASP A 12 8.03 -22.76 -2.73
CA ASP A 12 6.86 -22.34 -3.48
C ASP A 12 5.60 -22.67 -2.68
N TRP A 13 5.15 -21.69 -1.89
CA TRP A 13 4.02 -21.87 -1.00
C TRP A 13 2.69 -22.01 -1.72
N SER A 14 2.62 -21.87 -3.05
CA SER A 14 1.40 -22.17 -3.82
C SER A 14 1.10 -23.68 -3.87
N THR A 15 2.12 -24.53 -3.73
CA THR A 15 1.99 -25.99 -3.90
C THR A 15 2.07 -26.79 -2.59
N LEU A 16 2.42 -26.15 -1.47
CA LEU A 16 2.63 -26.84 -0.19
C LEU A 16 1.34 -27.40 0.38
N ASP A 17 1.41 -28.55 1.06
CA ASP A 17 0.28 -29.05 1.85
C ASP A 17 0.04 -28.21 3.12
N LYS A 18 -1.03 -28.50 3.89
CA LYS A 18 -1.36 -27.73 5.10
C LYS A 18 -0.30 -27.80 6.21
N ASN A 19 0.38 -28.93 6.36
CA ASN A 19 1.43 -29.11 7.38
C ASN A 19 2.71 -28.38 6.97
N GLU A 20 3.07 -28.47 5.69
CA GLU A 20 4.19 -27.74 5.11
C GLU A 20 3.95 -26.22 5.12
N LEU A 21 2.73 -25.78 4.82
CA LEU A 21 2.31 -24.38 4.96
C LEU A 21 2.47 -23.88 6.39
N LYS A 22 2.15 -24.71 7.39
CA LYS A 22 2.36 -24.34 8.79
C LYS A 22 3.84 -24.10 9.10
N SER A 23 4.72 -24.99 8.65
CA SER A 23 6.18 -24.82 8.81
C SER A 23 6.71 -23.60 8.06
N TYR A 24 6.23 -23.38 6.84
CA TYR A 24 6.50 -22.18 6.04
C TYR A 24 6.10 -20.92 6.80
N MET A 25 4.87 -20.86 7.31
CA MET A 25 4.35 -19.69 8.01
C MET A 25 5.08 -19.43 9.32
N ILE A 26 5.36 -20.45 10.13
CA ILE A 26 6.16 -20.27 11.36
C ILE A 26 7.55 -19.69 11.03
N SER A 27 8.20 -20.21 9.98
CA SER A 27 9.51 -19.70 9.56
C SER A 27 9.42 -18.25 9.08
N GLY A 28 8.38 -17.94 8.30
CA GLY A 28 8.07 -16.58 7.83
C GLY A 28 7.76 -15.61 8.97
N SER A 29 6.98 -16.03 9.96
CA SER A 29 6.68 -15.27 11.17
C SER A 29 7.96 -14.88 11.91
N ILE A 30 8.83 -15.85 12.20
CA ILE A 30 10.08 -15.60 12.91
C ILE A 30 10.94 -14.62 12.12
N PHE A 31 11.05 -14.83 10.80
CA PHE A 31 11.85 -13.95 9.94
C PHE A 31 11.32 -12.52 9.92
N LEU A 32 10.00 -12.36 9.82
CA LEU A 32 9.33 -11.06 9.75
C LEU A 32 9.41 -10.31 11.08
N GLU A 33 9.28 -11.00 12.21
CA GLU A 33 9.48 -10.43 13.56
C GLU A 33 10.94 -9.99 13.78
N LEU A 34 11.92 -10.77 13.31
CA LEU A 34 13.33 -10.38 13.38
C LEU A 34 13.60 -9.10 12.57
N ILE A 35 12.99 -8.97 11.39
CA ILE A 35 13.07 -7.73 10.60
C ILE A 35 12.44 -6.57 11.37
N GLY A 36 11.25 -6.75 11.94
CA GLY A 36 10.57 -5.73 12.73
C GLY A 36 11.39 -5.28 13.95
N LEU A 37 12.04 -6.22 14.64
CA LEU A 37 12.94 -5.93 15.74
C LEU A 37 14.16 -5.12 15.28
N VAL A 38 14.80 -5.50 14.17
CA VAL A 38 15.96 -4.78 13.64
C VAL A 38 15.57 -3.36 13.23
N ILE A 39 14.46 -3.19 12.50
CA ILE A 39 13.98 -1.87 12.07
C ILE A 39 13.63 -1.00 13.27
N SER A 40 12.91 -1.54 14.26
CA SER A 40 12.54 -0.78 15.45
C SER A 40 13.75 -0.34 16.28
N LEU A 41 14.76 -1.20 16.46
CA LEU A 41 16.00 -0.84 17.14
C LEU A 41 16.78 0.24 16.39
N VAL A 42 16.91 0.11 15.07
CA VAL A 42 17.60 1.10 14.24
C VAL A 42 16.91 2.47 14.33
N LEU A 43 15.58 2.50 14.17
CA LEU A 43 14.81 3.75 14.26
C LEU A 43 14.83 4.34 15.67
N PHE A 44 14.73 3.51 16.71
CA PHE A 44 14.87 3.93 18.10
C PHE A 44 16.22 4.60 18.36
N LEU A 45 17.33 3.98 17.92
CA LEU A 45 18.68 4.49 18.15
C LEU A 45 19.02 5.74 17.33
N ILE A 46 18.47 5.87 16.12
CA ILE A 46 18.78 6.99 15.22
C ILE A 46 17.88 8.20 15.49
N VAL A 47 16.60 7.99 15.77
CA VAL A 47 15.57 9.04 15.80
C VAL A 47 15.19 9.43 17.24
N ASP A 48 15.76 8.78 18.26
CA ASP A 48 15.50 9.03 19.68
C ASP A 48 13.99 8.97 20.02
N LEU A 49 13.31 7.97 19.47
CA LEU A 49 11.87 7.77 19.66
C LEU A 49 11.58 7.09 21.01
N PRO A 50 10.41 7.34 21.63
CA PRO A 50 10.08 6.73 22.92
C PRO A 50 9.99 5.20 22.82
N THR A 51 10.27 4.47 23.90
CA THR A 51 10.20 2.99 23.91
C THR A 51 8.84 2.43 23.46
N SER A 52 7.76 3.19 23.64
CA SER A 52 6.43 2.85 23.12
C SER A 52 6.42 2.70 21.59
N PHE A 53 7.32 3.37 20.87
CA PHE A 53 7.51 3.22 19.43
C PHE A 53 7.95 1.81 19.04
N VAL A 54 8.95 1.26 19.74
CA VAL A 54 9.46 -0.11 19.51
C VAL A 54 8.35 -1.14 19.70
N ILE A 55 7.56 -0.99 20.76
CA ILE A 55 6.43 -1.88 21.06
C ILE A 55 5.39 -1.84 19.94
N ASN A 56 5.02 -0.64 19.46
CA ASN A 56 4.05 -0.49 18.37
C ASN A 56 4.54 -1.08 17.05
N ILE A 57 5.84 -0.98 16.74
CA ILE A 57 6.41 -1.64 15.56
C ILE A 57 6.27 -3.16 15.70
N ILE A 58 6.70 -3.75 16.82
CA ILE A 58 6.61 -5.20 17.03
C ILE A 58 5.15 -5.66 16.88
N ILE A 59 4.20 -4.96 17.52
CA ILE A 59 2.77 -5.24 17.38
C ILE A 59 2.34 -5.18 15.90
N GLY A 60 2.79 -4.16 15.15
CA GLY A 60 2.50 -4.04 13.72
C GLY A 60 3.00 -5.24 12.91
N PHE A 61 4.23 -5.70 13.14
CA PHE A 61 4.79 -6.89 12.48
C PHE A 61 4.10 -8.19 12.90
N THR A 62 3.67 -8.31 14.17
CA THR A 62 2.86 -9.43 14.63
C THR A 62 1.50 -9.46 13.94
N ILE A 63 0.82 -8.31 13.81
CA ILE A 63 -0.45 -8.21 13.10
C ILE A 63 -0.26 -8.53 11.61
N LEU A 64 0.79 -8.01 10.96
CA LEU A 64 1.13 -8.35 9.58
C LEU A 64 1.25 -9.86 9.40
N THR A 65 1.97 -10.51 10.31
CA THR A 65 2.20 -11.95 10.31
C THR A 65 0.90 -12.73 10.43
N LEU A 66 0.08 -12.41 11.43
CA LEU A 66 -1.19 -13.11 11.69
C LEU A 66 -2.17 -12.96 10.52
N LEU A 67 -2.32 -11.75 9.99
CA LEU A 67 -3.24 -11.51 8.88
C LEU A 67 -2.72 -12.11 7.56
N SER A 68 -1.41 -12.09 7.33
CA SER A 68 -0.80 -12.76 6.17
C SER A 68 -0.96 -14.28 6.27
N ALA A 69 -0.88 -14.86 7.47
CA ALA A 69 -1.16 -16.28 7.69
C ALA A 69 -2.59 -16.63 7.28
N ILE A 70 -3.58 -15.79 7.61
CA ILE A 70 -4.97 -16.00 7.18
C ILE A 70 -5.07 -16.06 5.66
N ILE A 71 -4.39 -15.15 4.94
CA ILE A 71 -4.36 -15.18 3.47
C ILE A 71 -3.74 -16.50 2.97
N VAL A 72 -2.58 -16.87 3.52
CA VAL A 72 -1.85 -18.07 3.09
C VAL A 72 -2.62 -19.36 3.37
N TYR A 73 -3.30 -19.48 4.52
CA TYR A 73 -4.12 -20.66 4.84
C TYR A 73 -5.42 -20.74 4.04
N ASN A 74 -5.93 -19.61 3.54
CA ASN A 74 -7.13 -19.54 2.69
C ASN A 74 -6.79 -19.35 1.20
N ARG A 75 -5.54 -19.65 0.80
CA ARG A 75 -5.03 -19.33 -0.54
C ARG A 75 -5.89 -19.91 -1.66
N ASP A 76 -6.36 -21.15 -1.54
CA ASP A 76 -7.10 -21.82 -2.61
C ASP A 76 -8.47 -21.16 -2.84
N TYR A 77 -9.14 -20.76 -1.76
CA TYR A 77 -10.40 -20.00 -1.82
C TYR A 77 -10.18 -18.59 -2.40
N LEU A 78 -9.14 -17.91 -1.92
CA LEU A 78 -8.80 -16.56 -2.39
C LEU A 78 -8.33 -16.55 -3.84
N ASP A 79 -7.64 -17.60 -4.28
CA ASP A 79 -7.22 -17.79 -5.66
C ASP A 79 -8.43 -17.97 -6.58
N GLY A 80 -9.36 -18.87 -6.23
CA GLY A 80 -10.60 -19.04 -6.99
C GLY A 80 -11.47 -17.77 -7.07
N LYS A 81 -11.39 -16.87 -6.08
CA LYS A 81 -12.20 -15.64 -6.04
C LYS A 81 -11.52 -14.43 -6.70
N TYR A 82 -10.22 -14.28 -6.53
CA TYR A 82 -9.48 -13.07 -6.90
C TYR A 82 -8.32 -13.30 -7.86
N GLY A 83 -7.97 -14.55 -8.17
CA GLY A 83 -6.78 -14.91 -8.94
C GLY A 83 -5.52 -14.52 -8.17
N LEU A 84 -5.20 -15.25 -7.11
CA LEU A 84 -4.07 -14.98 -6.21
C LEU A 84 -2.74 -15.26 -6.89
N PHE A 85 -2.69 -16.27 -7.76
CA PHE A 85 -1.51 -16.69 -8.51
C PHE A 85 -1.66 -16.41 -10.00
N TYR A 86 -0.54 -16.35 -10.71
CA TYR A 86 -0.55 -16.34 -12.17
C TYR A 86 -0.79 -17.75 -12.72
N GLU A 87 -1.67 -17.86 -13.71
CA GLU A 87 -1.89 -19.12 -14.42
C GLU A 87 -0.69 -19.48 -15.31
N GLU A 88 -0.02 -18.47 -15.89
CA GLU A 88 1.02 -18.68 -16.91
C GLU A 88 2.42 -18.92 -16.33
N TYR A 89 2.68 -18.54 -15.07
CA TYR A 89 3.98 -18.73 -14.42
C TYR A 89 3.87 -18.76 -12.90
N LYS A 90 4.89 -19.30 -12.24
CA LYS A 90 4.95 -19.40 -10.77
C LYS A 90 5.12 -18.03 -10.13
N GLY A 91 4.12 -17.58 -9.39
CA GLY A 91 4.20 -16.37 -8.57
C GLY A 91 2.84 -15.77 -8.21
N LEU A 92 2.86 -14.81 -7.28
CA LEU A 92 1.69 -14.01 -6.94
C LEU A 92 1.27 -13.14 -8.11
N SER A 93 -0.02 -13.16 -8.43
CA SER A 93 -0.61 -12.23 -9.39
C SER A 93 -0.57 -10.80 -8.83
N TYR A 94 -0.76 -9.79 -9.70
CA TYR A 94 -0.93 -8.41 -9.23
C TYR A 94 -2.16 -8.24 -8.31
N GLN A 95 -3.24 -9.00 -8.55
CA GLN A 95 -4.39 -9.02 -7.63
C GLN A 95 -4.00 -9.65 -6.29
N GLY A 96 -3.20 -10.72 -6.32
CA GLY A 96 -2.62 -11.33 -5.13
C GLY A 96 -1.77 -10.36 -4.32
N VAL A 97 -0.91 -9.58 -4.99
CA VAL A 97 -0.10 -8.54 -4.33
C VAL A 97 -0.99 -7.49 -3.65
N VAL A 98 -2.09 -7.06 -4.29
CA VAL A 98 -3.06 -6.13 -3.69
C VAL A 98 -3.69 -6.71 -2.41
N LEU A 99 -4.01 -8.01 -2.38
CA LEU A 99 -4.54 -8.66 -1.18
C LEU A 99 -3.54 -8.56 -0.01
N PHE A 100 -2.25 -8.75 -0.26
CA PHE A 100 -1.20 -8.62 0.76
C PHE A 100 -0.94 -7.17 1.19
N PHE A 101 -1.42 -6.16 0.47
CA PHE A 101 -1.36 -4.79 0.96
C PHE A 101 -2.35 -4.48 2.08
N ILE A 102 -3.46 -5.21 2.20
CA ILE A 102 -4.37 -5.02 3.34
C ILE A 102 -3.65 -5.25 4.67
N PRO A 103 -3.06 -6.43 4.94
CA PRO A 103 -2.35 -6.64 6.20
C PRO A 103 -1.13 -5.72 6.34
N ALA A 104 -0.43 -5.40 5.24
CA ALA A 104 0.68 -4.45 5.27
C ALA A 104 0.24 -3.04 5.69
N SER A 105 -0.92 -2.57 5.21
CA SER A 105 -1.45 -1.25 5.56
C SER A 105 -1.91 -1.18 7.02
N ILE A 106 -2.49 -2.26 7.54
CA ILE A 106 -2.86 -2.35 8.96
C ILE A 106 -1.61 -2.27 9.82
N ALA A 107 -0.58 -3.06 9.49
CA ALA A 107 0.70 -2.99 10.19
C ALA A 107 1.34 -1.61 10.09
N PHE A 108 1.29 -0.99 8.91
CA PHE A 108 1.81 0.36 8.69
C PHE A 108 1.09 1.42 9.54
N ALA A 109 -0.22 1.28 9.75
CA ALA A 109 -0.98 2.15 10.65
C ALA A 109 -0.50 2.06 12.11
N PHE A 110 -0.13 0.88 12.60
CA PHE A 110 0.48 0.71 13.93
C PHE A 110 1.88 1.31 14.01
N ILE A 111 2.66 1.23 12.93
CA ILE A 111 4.02 1.81 12.88
C ILE A 111 3.96 3.35 12.87
N ILE A 112 3.02 3.95 12.12
CA ILE A 112 2.93 5.42 12.00
C ILE A 112 2.27 6.07 13.22
N TYR A 113 1.37 5.36 13.89
CA TYR A 113 0.63 5.84 15.06
C TYR A 113 1.50 6.49 16.14
N PRO A 114 2.56 5.86 16.68
CA PRO A 114 3.42 6.46 17.70
C PRO A 114 4.17 7.72 17.21
N ILE A 115 4.60 7.75 15.93
CA ILE A 115 5.28 8.93 15.36
C ILE A 115 4.32 10.10 15.28
N ALA A 116 3.13 9.86 14.72
CA ALA A 116 2.09 10.87 14.57
C ALA A 116 1.59 11.37 15.95
N SER A 117 1.44 10.47 16.92
CA SER A 117 1.09 10.81 18.30
C SER A 117 2.13 11.70 18.96
N HIS A 118 3.42 11.39 18.78
CA HIS A 118 4.51 12.19 19.32
C HIS A 118 4.56 13.61 18.71
N GLN A 119 4.27 13.75 17.43
CA GLN A 119 4.35 15.03 16.71
C GLN A 119 3.10 15.92 16.87
N GLY A 120 1.90 15.33 16.97
CA GLY A 120 0.64 16.08 16.90
C GLY A 120 -0.48 15.53 17.77
N GLY A 121 -0.14 14.68 18.75
CA GLY A 121 -1.10 14.11 19.69
C GLY A 121 -2.07 13.10 19.07
N ILE A 122 -3.14 12.80 19.81
CA ILE A 122 -4.07 11.72 19.48
C ILE A 122 -4.81 11.92 18.14
N TYR A 123 -5.16 13.16 17.80
CA TYR A 123 -5.85 13.47 16.54
C TYR A 123 -4.96 13.23 15.33
N SER A 124 -3.67 13.56 15.44
CA SER A 124 -2.66 13.21 14.44
C SER A 124 -2.54 11.69 14.32
N ALA A 125 -2.41 10.98 15.44
CA ALA A 125 -2.30 9.53 15.45
C ALA A 125 -3.46 8.82 14.72
N ILE A 126 -4.70 9.28 14.96
CA ILE A 126 -5.90 8.75 14.29
C ILE A 126 -5.89 9.11 12.79
N GLY A 127 -5.65 10.38 12.45
CA GLY A 127 -5.67 10.87 11.07
C GLY A 127 -4.65 10.15 10.18
N PHE A 128 -3.40 10.05 10.63
CA PHE A 128 -2.33 9.36 9.90
C PHE A 128 -2.50 7.84 9.89
N GLY A 129 -3.03 7.25 10.97
CA GLY A 129 -3.37 5.82 11.01
C GLY A 129 -4.41 5.46 9.94
N LEU A 130 -5.49 6.23 9.83
CA LEU A 130 -6.52 6.03 8.80
C LEU A 130 -5.98 6.30 7.39
N ALA A 131 -5.14 7.32 7.23
CA ALA A 131 -4.48 7.61 5.96
C ALA A 131 -3.54 6.48 5.51
N ALA A 132 -2.87 5.78 6.43
CA ALA A 132 -2.03 4.62 6.13
C ALA A 132 -2.84 3.42 5.62
N LEU A 133 -4.08 3.24 6.10
CA LEU A 133 -4.98 2.17 5.64
C LEU A 133 -5.51 2.44 4.23
N TYR A 134 -5.89 3.69 3.95
CA TYR A 134 -6.66 4.07 2.78
C TYR A 134 -6.16 3.47 1.44
N PRO A 135 -4.86 3.50 1.10
CA PRO A 135 -4.38 3.00 -0.19
C PRO A 135 -4.68 1.52 -0.45
N ALA A 136 -4.42 0.65 0.53
CA ALA A 136 -4.63 -0.78 0.34
C ALA A 136 -6.11 -1.12 0.17
N PHE A 137 -6.97 -0.53 0.99
CA PHE A 137 -8.42 -0.75 0.90
C PHE A 137 -8.99 -0.21 -0.40
N PHE A 138 -8.56 0.98 -0.83
CA PHE A 138 -8.98 1.53 -2.11
C PHE A 138 -8.53 0.67 -3.29
N MET A 139 -7.27 0.23 -3.30
CA MET A 139 -6.76 -0.68 -4.34
C MET A 139 -7.51 -2.02 -4.34
N PHE A 140 -7.85 -2.55 -3.16
CA PHE A 140 -8.62 -3.79 -3.03
C PHE A 140 -10.04 -3.65 -3.59
N LEU A 141 -10.73 -2.53 -3.34
CA LEU A 141 -12.04 -2.25 -3.95
C LEU A 141 -11.96 -2.20 -5.49
N ARG A 142 -10.78 -1.88 -6.04
CA ARG A 142 -10.51 -1.81 -7.48
C ARG A 142 -9.58 -2.92 -7.96
N ILE A 143 -9.55 -4.07 -7.26
CA ILE A 143 -8.62 -5.18 -7.56
C ILE A 143 -8.67 -5.65 -9.01
N ASN A 144 -9.82 -5.53 -9.69
CA ASN A 144 -10.00 -5.90 -11.10
C ASN A 144 -9.17 -5.05 -12.08
N VAL A 145 -8.76 -3.83 -11.70
CA VAL A 145 -7.85 -3.01 -12.50
C VAL A 145 -6.50 -3.72 -12.68
N TYR A 146 -6.08 -4.46 -11.65
CA TYR A 146 -4.79 -5.13 -11.56
C TYR A 146 -4.76 -6.51 -12.24
N LYS A 147 -5.82 -6.91 -12.95
CA LYS A 147 -5.81 -8.12 -13.78
C LYS A 147 -4.76 -8.03 -14.89
N ASN A 148 -4.14 -9.15 -15.25
CA ASN A 148 -3.09 -9.21 -16.27
C ASN A 148 -3.50 -8.56 -17.60
N GLU A 149 -4.69 -8.87 -18.08
CA GLU A 149 -5.23 -8.35 -19.34
C GLU A 149 -5.38 -6.83 -19.33
N ASN A 150 -5.83 -6.29 -18.19
CA ASN A 150 -6.05 -4.85 -18.03
C ASN A 150 -4.74 -4.10 -17.78
N SER A 151 -3.82 -4.71 -17.05
CA SER A 151 -2.61 -4.05 -16.54
C SER A 151 -1.41 -4.23 -17.43
N ARG A 152 -1.12 -5.45 -17.91
CA ARG A 152 0.18 -5.80 -18.51
C ARG A 152 0.16 -5.92 -20.03
N LYS A 153 -1.02 -5.83 -20.66
CA LYS A 153 -1.16 -5.80 -22.11
C LYS A 153 -1.43 -4.37 -22.57
N LEU A 154 -0.72 -3.97 -23.61
CA LEU A 154 -0.93 -2.74 -24.36
C LEU A 154 -1.37 -3.15 -25.76
N VAL A 155 -2.53 -2.66 -26.17
CA VAL A 155 -3.15 -3.00 -27.46
C VAL A 155 -3.06 -1.76 -28.34
N THR A 156 -2.27 -1.84 -29.40
CA THR A 156 -2.12 -0.80 -30.40
C THR A 156 -2.48 -1.33 -31.78
N GLU A 157 -2.79 -0.43 -32.69
CA GLU A 157 -3.05 -0.75 -34.09
C GLU A 157 -1.91 -0.20 -34.95
N ASP A 158 -1.36 -1.03 -35.82
CA ASP A 158 -0.34 -0.60 -36.76
C ASP A 158 -0.93 0.25 -37.90
N LYS A 159 -0.08 0.81 -38.75
CA LYS A 159 -0.52 1.63 -39.90
C LYS A 159 -1.38 0.87 -40.93
N ASN A 160 -1.40 -0.45 -40.86
CA ASN A 160 -2.11 -1.35 -41.76
C ASN A 160 -3.39 -1.93 -41.12
N GLY A 161 -3.74 -1.52 -39.91
CA GLY A 161 -4.92 -2.00 -39.19
C GLY A 161 -4.72 -3.30 -38.42
N ASN A 162 -3.49 -3.78 -38.27
CA ASN A 162 -3.20 -4.99 -37.49
C ASN A 162 -3.10 -4.66 -36.00
N ILE A 163 -3.72 -5.49 -35.17
CA ILE A 163 -3.63 -5.39 -33.72
C ILE A 163 -2.26 -5.90 -33.25
N ILE A 164 -1.48 -5.04 -32.61
CA ILE A 164 -0.23 -5.35 -31.92
C ILE A 164 -0.50 -5.43 -30.42
N ILE A 165 -0.07 -6.53 -29.79
CA ILE A 165 -0.15 -6.72 -28.34
C ILE A 165 1.27 -6.68 -27.77
N GLU A 166 1.56 -5.65 -26.99
CA GLU A 166 2.82 -5.50 -26.28
C GLU A 166 2.65 -5.82 -24.79
N TYR A 167 3.62 -6.56 -24.23
CA TYR A 167 3.67 -6.84 -22.81
C TYR A 167 4.54 -5.81 -22.09
N VAL A 168 3.95 -5.12 -21.12
CA VAL A 168 4.54 -3.95 -20.46
C VAL A 168 4.64 -4.14 -18.95
N ILE A 169 5.32 -3.19 -18.27
CA ILE A 169 5.38 -3.13 -16.80
C ILE A 169 3.96 -3.09 -16.23
N GLY A 170 3.09 -2.32 -16.88
CA GLY A 170 1.68 -2.26 -16.54
C GLY A 170 1.41 -1.48 -15.26
N TYR A 171 0.19 -1.63 -14.73
CA TYR A 171 -0.20 -1.01 -13.46
C TYR A 171 0.37 -1.78 -12.26
N HIS A 172 1.69 -1.80 -12.11
CA HIS A 172 2.34 -2.61 -11.07
C HIS A 172 1.90 -2.19 -9.66
N PRO A 173 1.15 -3.03 -8.92
CA PRO A 173 0.41 -2.60 -7.72
C PRO A 173 1.34 -2.08 -6.62
N ALA A 174 2.54 -2.64 -6.45
CA ALA A 174 3.50 -2.16 -5.46
C ALA A 174 3.93 -0.69 -5.64
N ILE A 175 4.06 -0.22 -6.88
CA ILE A 175 4.46 1.16 -7.15
C ILE A 175 3.34 2.10 -6.71
N TYR A 176 2.09 1.78 -7.08
CA TYR A 176 0.90 2.54 -6.70
C TYR A 176 0.65 2.52 -5.19
N TYR A 177 0.86 1.37 -4.54
CA TYR A 177 0.70 1.26 -3.09
C TYR A 177 1.72 2.10 -2.32
N ILE A 178 3.01 1.99 -2.64
CA ILE A 178 4.07 2.75 -1.96
C ILE A 178 3.86 4.25 -2.18
N PHE A 179 3.66 4.65 -3.44
CA PHE A 179 3.50 6.06 -3.79
C PHE A 179 2.19 6.64 -3.24
N GLY A 180 1.09 5.91 -3.37
CA GLY A 180 -0.20 6.29 -2.83
C GLY A 180 -0.19 6.36 -1.30
N SER A 181 0.55 5.50 -0.60
CA SER A 181 0.72 5.58 0.86
C SER A 181 1.50 6.82 1.28
N LEU A 182 2.59 7.14 0.58
CA LEU A 182 3.36 8.37 0.83
C LEU A 182 2.47 9.62 0.72
N ILE A 183 1.71 9.73 -0.37
CA ILE A 183 0.85 10.87 -0.64
C ILE A 183 -0.38 10.86 0.28
N SER A 184 -0.95 9.70 0.57
CA SER A 184 -2.07 9.55 1.50
C SER A 184 -1.70 10.08 2.89
N CYS A 185 -0.57 9.66 3.45
CA CYS A 185 -0.13 10.16 4.75
C CYS A 185 0.10 11.69 4.73
N HIS A 186 0.59 12.27 3.64
CA HIS A 186 0.78 13.72 3.53
C HIS A 186 -0.50 14.53 3.29
N LEU A 187 -1.42 14.02 2.48
CA LEU A 187 -2.64 14.78 2.14
C LEU A 187 -3.78 14.40 3.08
N ILE A 188 -4.17 13.13 3.07
CA ILE A 188 -5.27 12.61 3.90
C ILE A 188 -4.89 12.69 5.38
N GLY A 189 -3.66 12.33 5.75
CA GLY A 189 -3.23 12.35 7.16
C GLY A 189 -3.36 13.72 7.81
N PHE A 190 -2.77 14.75 7.19
CA PHE A 190 -2.84 16.12 7.70
C PHE A 190 -4.24 16.73 7.61
N SER A 191 -4.94 16.56 6.49
CA SER A 191 -6.30 17.11 6.33
C SER A 191 -7.29 16.47 7.29
N LEU A 192 -7.22 15.15 7.48
CA LEU A 192 -8.09 14.43 8.42
C LEU A 192 -7.77 14.79 9.86
N MET A 193 -6.50 14.95 10.22
CA MET A 193 -6.11 15.46 11.53
C MET A 193 -6.80 16.80 11.84
N LYS A 194 -6.74 17.77 10.90
CA LYS A 194 -7.37 19.10 11.05
C LYS A 194 -8.90 19.01 11.15
N VAL A 195 -9.54 18.12 10.39
CA VAL A 195 -10.99 17.87 10.51
C VAL A 195 -11.34 17.30 11.88
N ILE A 196 -10.61 16.29 12.35
CA ILE A 196 -10.88 15.63 13.64
C ILE A 196 -10.66 16.61 14.79
N SER A 197 -9.55 17.35 14.81
CA SER A 197 -9.32 18.38 15.83
C SER A 197 -10.38 19.47 15.76
N GLY A 198 -10.72 19.90 14.54
CA GLY A 198 -11.80 20.84 14.24
C GLY A 198 -13.14 20.48 14.88
N ILE A 199 -13.52 19.21 14.74
CA ILE A 199 -14.75 18.68 15.33
C ILE A 199 -14.64 18.61 16.85
N ALA A 200 -13.53 18.08 17.37
CA ALA A 200 -13.35 17.88 18.81
C ALA A 200 -13.31 19.20 19.59
N GLU A 201 -12.72 20.23 19.02
CA GLU A 201 -12.59 21.57 19.60
C GLU A 201 -13.77 22.49 19.24
N SER A 202 -14.76 22.00 18.48
CA SER A 202 -15.92 22.77 18.02
C SER A 202 -15.55 24.02 17.19
N ASN A 203 -14.45 23.95 16.45
CA ASN A 203 -13.88 25.02 15.62
C ASN A 203 -13.64 24.57 14.16
N LEU A 204 -14.48 23.66 13.65
CA LEU A 204 -14.34 23.11 12.31
C LEU A 204 -14.48 24.19 11.23
N ASP A 205 -13.39 24.46 10.51
CA ASP A 205 -13.36 25.31 9.33
C ASP A 205 -13.77 24.52 8.07
N ILE A 206 -14.59 25.13 7.21
CA ILE A 206 -14.95 24.56 5.91
C ILE A 206 -13.74 24.31 5.02
N CYS A 207 -12.67 25.08 5.17
CA CYS A 207 -11.41 24.89 4.46
C CYS A 207 -10.77 23.53 4.80
N TYR A 208 -10.92 23.03 6.03
CA TYR A 208 -10.43 21.71 6.42
C TYR A 208 -11.21 20.58 5.73
N LEU A 209 -12.53 20.74 5.60
CA LEU A 209 -13.38 19.79 4.85
C LEU A 209 -13.04 19.79 3.36
N ILE A 210 -12.87 20.97 2.75
CA ILE A 210 -12.45 21.08 1.36
C ILE A 210 -11.07 20.43 1.17
N TYR A 211 -10.12 20.71 2.07
CA TYR A 211 -8.80 20.09 2.02
C TYR A 211 -8.88 18.56 2.09
N PHE A 212 -9.70 18.02 2.99
CA PHE A 212 -9.88 16.57 3.13
C PHE A 212 -10.52 15.93 1.89
N ILE A 213 -11.57 16.54 1.35
CA ILE A 213 -12.24 16.04 0.13
C ILE A 213 -11.28 16.08 -1.07
N SER A 214 -10.58 17.19 -1.27
CA SER A 214 -9.58 17.32 -2.34
C SER A 214 -8.45 16.30 -2.18
N SER A 215 -7.99 16.06 -0.95
CA SER A 215 -6.98 15.05 -0.64
C SER A 215 -7.45 13.64 -1.00
N LEU A 216 -8.69 13.27 -0.65
CA LEU A 216 -9.28 11.99 -1.04
C LEU A 216 -9.36 11.82 -2.56
N LEU A 217 -9.77 12.87 -3.28
CA LEU A 217 -9.87 12.83 -4.74
C LEU A 217 -8.51 12.65 -5.40
N ILE A 218 -7.49 13.38 -4.95
CA ILE A 218 -6.13 13.29 -5.49
C ILE A 218 -5.56 11.90 -5.25
N VAL A 219 -5.64 11.39 -4.01
CA VAL A 219 -5.12 10.06 -3.68
C VAL A 219 -5.90 8.97 -4.42
N SER A 220 -7.22 9.09 -4.53
CA SER A 220 -8.06 8.19 -5.34
C SER A 220 -7.59 8.15 -6.80
N PHE A 221 -7.33 9.32 -7.39
CA PHE A 221 -6.87 9.44 -8.77
C PHE A 221 -5.51 8.76 -8.96
N ILE A 222 -4.58 8.98 -8.03
CA ILE A 222 -3.24 8.36 -8.03
C ILE A 222 -3.34 6.83 -7.95
N LEU A 223 -4.23 6.32 -7.11
CA LEU A 223 -4.48 4.88 -6.94
C LEU A 223 -5.37 4.27 -8.03
N SER A 224 -5.78 5.08 -9.02
CA SER A 224 -6.69 4.71 -10.11
C SER A 224 -6.01 4.80 -11.47
N PRO A 225 -5.01 3.95 -11.75
CA PRO A 225 -4.21 4.06 -12.96
C PRO A 225 -5.02 3.92 -14.25
N ASP A 226 -6.07 3.10 -14.25
CA ASP A 226 -6.98 2.94 -15.40
C ASP A 226 -7.78 4.21 -15.72
N ILE A 227 -8.14 5.00 -14.70
CA ILE A 227 -8.82 6.29 -14.87
C ILE A 227 -7.81 7.34 -15.32
N ALA A 228 -6.66 7.40 -14.65
CA ALA A 228 -5.58 8.31 -15.00
C ALA A 228 -5.10 8.12 -16.44
N ASN A 229 -4.97 6.86 -16.90
CA ASN A 229 -4.56 6.54 -18.27
C ASN A 229 -5.55 7.01 -19.34
N LYS A 230 -6.83 7.17 -19.00
CA LYS A 230 -7.83 7.70 -19.93
C LYS A 230 -7.81 9.24 -20.04
N ILE A 231 -7.30 9.91 -19.00
CA ILE A 231 -7.33 11.37 -18.89
C ILE A 231 -6.01 11.97 -19.38
N LEU A 232 -4.90 11.30 -19.11
CA LEU A 232 -3.57 11.80 -19.41
C LEU A 232 -3.15 11.50 -20.86
N PRO A 233 -2.37 12.39 -21.50
CA PRO A 233 -1.98 12.24 -22.89
C PRO A 233 -0.79 11.29 -23.09
N PHE A 234 -0.60 10.32 -22.19
CA PHE A 234 0.52 9.37 -22.22
C PHE A 234 0.12 8.05 -21.55
N GLU A 235 0.78 6.97 -21.95
CA GLU A 235 0.46 5.62 -21.50
C GLU A 235 1.17 5.26 -20.18
N LEU A 236 0.40 5.12 -19.10
CA LEU A 236 0.87 4.85 -17.74
C LEU A 236 1.47 3.45 -17.58
N LYS A 237 1.09 2.49 -18.44
CA LYS A 237 1.65 1.14 -18.39
C LYS A 237 3.13 1.10 -18.81
N GLU A 238 3.61 2.13 -19.50
CA GLU A 238 5.01 2.29 -19.87
C GLU A 238 5.82 2.97 -18.76
N LYS A 239 7.11 2.63 -18.68
CA LYS A 239 8.04 3.22 -17.68
C LYS A 239 8.04 4.75 -17.72
N ASN A 240 8.04 5.35 -18.92
CA ASN A 240 8.10 6.80 -19.08
C ASN A 240 6.80 7.46 -18.65
N GLY A 241 5.65 6.93 -19.07
CA GLY A 241 4.34 7.44 -18.65
C GLY A 241 4.11 7.31 -17.15
N LEU A 242 4.48 6.16 -16.56
CA LEU A 242 4.49 5.97 -15.10
C LEU A 242 5.36 7.02 -14.40
N THR A 243 6.57 7.27 -14.88
CA THR A 243 7.47 8.27 -14.27
C THR A 243 6.84 9.67 -14.28
N LYS A 244 6.26 10.08 -15.41
CA LYS A 244 5.54 11.36 -15.52
C LYS A 244 4.36 11.42 -14.56
N PHE A 245 3.61 10.33 -14.41
CA PHE A 245 2.49 10.25 -13.49
C PHE A 245 2.91 10.43 -12.02
N LEU A 246 4.01 9.78 -11.61
CA LEU A 246 4.57 9.96 -10.27
C LEU A 246 4.99 11.43 -10.04
N ILE A 247 5.60 12.08 -11.02
CA ILE A 247 5.95 13.50 -10.92
C ILE A 247 4.70 14.38 -10.73
N ILE A 248 3.63 14.12 -11.48
CA ILE A 248 2.35 14.83 -11.32
C ILE A 248 1.81 14.65 -9.90
N GLY A 249 1.84 13.43 -9.35
CA GLY A 249 1.40 13.18 -7.98
C GLY A 249 2.19 13.98 -6.94
N ILE A 250 3.52 14.09 -7.09
CA ILE A 250 4.37 14.90 -6.20
C ILE A 250 4.03 16.38 -6.32
N ILE A 251 3.82 16.89 -7.54
CA ILE A 251 3.44 18.28 -7.77
C ILE A 251 2.08 18.59 -7.13
N LEU A 252 1.08 17.73 -7.33
CA LEU A 252 -0.23 17.88 -6.70
C LEU A 252 -0.13 17.89 -5.18
N MET A 253 0.67 16.99 -4.60
CA MET A 253 0.94 16.97 -3.17
C MET A 253 1.56 18.28 -2.68
N ALA A 254 2.58 18.79 -3.37
CA ALA A 254 3.25 20.04 -3.01
C ALA A 254 2.32 21.26 -3.09
N ILE A 255 1.49 21.36 -4.14
CA ILE A 255 0.51 22.43 -4.30
C ILE A 255 -0.50 22.40 -3.15
N MET A 256 -1.10 21.24 -2.88
CA MET A 256 -2.06 21.09 -1.78
C MET A 256 -1.43 21.42 -0.42
N GLY A 257 -0.20 20.95 -0.19
CA GLY A 257 0.57 21.32 1.01
C GLY A 257 0.72 22.83 1.14
N SER A 258 1.12 23.53 0.07
CA SER A 258 1.31 24.98 0.10
C SER A 258 0.02 25.78 0.35
N LEU A 259 -1.12 25.29 -0.17
CA LEU A 259 -2.41 25.96 -0.06
C LEU A 259 -3.04 25.82 1.33
N PHE A 260 -2.85 24.67 2.00
CA PHE A 260 -3.59 24.33 3.21
C PHE A 260 -2.74 24.12 4.47
N VAL A 261 -1.41 23.95 4.36
CA VAL A 261 -0.52 23.79 5.53
C VAL A 261 -0.11 25.14 6.13
N ASN A 262 -0.23 26.23 5.39
CA ASN A 262 -0.02 27.59 5.89
C ASN A 262 -1.22 28.16 6.69
N TRP A 263 -2.21 27.32 7.03
CA TRP A 263 -3.41 27.68 7.79
C TRP A 263 -3.58 26.81 9.05
#